data_AF-A0A1H7QFA4-F1
#
_entry.id   AF-A0A1H7QFA4-F1
#
_cell.length_a   1.000
_cell.length_b   1.000
_cell.length_c   1.000
_cell.angle_alpha   90.00
_cell.angle_beta   90.00
_cell.angle_gamma   90.00
#
_symmetry.space_group_name_H-M   'P 1'
#
loop_
_entity.id
_entity.type
_entity.pdbx_description
1 polymer ?
#
loop_
_entity_poly.entity_id
_entity_poly.type
_entity_poly.pdbx_seq_one_letter_code
_entity_poly.pdbx_strand_id
1 'polypeptide(L)' 'MHHTEEALFLAVHGIAGRLAGQPVPVVMDALLRQLPKAPGLEVAEIRKIAEEISVGRDPSGL' A
#
# COMPACT_ATOMS: atom_id res chain seq x y z
N MET A 1 18.05 9.43 4.04
CA MET A 1 17.23 8.76 3.01
C MET A 1 16.39 7.60 3.55
N HIS A 2 16.65 7.08 4.77
CA HIS A 2 15.90 5.95 5.35
C HIS A 2 14.48 6.28 5.89
N HIS A 3 14.19 7.52 6.27
CA HIS A 3 12.89 7.87 6.87
C HIS A 3 11.70 7.76 5.89
N THR A 4 11.93 7.94 4.59
CA THR A 4 10.86 7.93 3.58
C THR A 4 10.38 6.51 3.27
N GLU A 5 11.31 5.55 3.26
CA GLU A 5 11.03 4.13 3.05
C GLU A 5 10.30 3.53 4.25
N GLU A 6 10.71 3.88 5.47
CA GLU A 6 10.04 3.46 6.70
C GLU A 6 8.60 4.00 6.79
N ALA A 7 8.40 5.26 6.42
CA ALA A 7 7.06 5.86 6.38
C ALA A 7 6.15 5.19 5.32
N LEU A 8 6.71 4.81 4.17
CA LEU A 8 5.99 4.07 3.14
C LEU A 8 5.61 2.68 3.63
N PHE A 9 6.55 1.96 4.24
CA PHE A 9 6.33 0.64 4.83
C PHE A 9 5.21 0.66 5.87
N LEU A 10 5.29 1.56 6.86
CA LEU A 10 4.30 1.67 7.92
C LEU A 10 2.91 2.01 7.38
N ALA A 11 2.83 2.86 6.37
CA ALA A 11 1.57 3.20 5.71
C ALA A 11 0.97 1.97 5.00
N VAL A 12 1.77 1.26 4.19
CA VAL A 12 1.31 0.06 3.47
C VAL A 12 0.89 -1.04 4.43
N HIS A 13 1.70 -1.36 5.44
CA HIS A 13 1.40 -2.39 6.43
C HIS A 13 0.13 -2.06 7.23
N GLY A 14 -0.04 -0.80 7.65
CA GLY A 14 -1.27 -0.36 8.33
C GLY A 14 -2.52 -0.43 7.44
N ILE A 15 -2.39 -0.23 6.13
CA ILE A 15 -3.49 -0.40 5.18
C ILE A 15 -3.79 -1.89 4.97
N ALA A 16 -2.77 -2.72 4.79
CA ALA A 16 -2.88 -4.16 4.61
C ALA A 16 -3.62 -4.80 5.79
N GLY A 17 -3.23 -4.48 7.03
CA GLY A 17 -3.87 -5.01 8.23
C GLY A 17 -5.35 -4.64 8.40
N ARG A 18 -5.81 -3.54 7.78
CA ARG A 18 -7.21 -3.10 7.85
C ARG A 18 -8.06 -3.53 6.65
N LEU A 19 -7.46 -3.64 5.47
CA LEU A 19 -8.18 -3.83 4.22
C LEU A 19 -7.91 -5.17 3.53
N ALA A 20 -7.20 -6.09 4.19
CA ALA A 20 -7.04 -7.45 3.68
C ALA A 20 -8.39 -8.07 3.29
N GLY A 21 -8.48 -8.61 2.07
CA GLY A 21 -9.72 -9.21 1.55
C GLY A 21 -10.75 -8.22 1.00
N GLN A 22 -10.51 -6.90 1.11
CA GLN A 22 -11.38 -5.89 0.51
C GLN A 22 -11.16 -5.78 -1.01
N PRO A 23 -12.13 -5.29 -1.79
CA PRO A 23 -11.98 -5.14 -3.24
C PRO A 23 -10.85 -4.18 -3.63
N VAL A 24 -10.12 -4.50 -4.72
CA VAL A 24 -9.02 -3.67 -5.25
C VAL A 24 -9.35 -2.17 -5.34
N PRO A 25 -10.52 -1.71 -5.84
CA PRO A 25 -10.84 -0.28 -5.89
C PRO A 25 -10.89 0.39 -4.51
N VAL A 26 -11.32 -0.32 -3.47
CA VAL A 26 -11.36 0.18 -2.08
C VAL A 26 -9.95 0.34 -1.54
N VAL A 27 -9.09 -0.65 -1.77
CA VAL A 27 -7.69 -0.61 -1.34
C VAL A 27 -6.92 0.49 -2.10
N MET A 28 -7.16 0.64 -3.40
CA MET A 28 -6.57 1.68 -4.25
C MET A 28 -6.89 3.09 -3.73
N ASP A 29 -8.16 3.39 -3.43
CA ASP A 29 -8.55 4.70 -2.91
C ASP A 29 -7.87 4.99 -1.56
N ALA A 30 -7.74 3.97 -0.69
CA ALA A 30 -7.02 4.11 0.57
C ALA A 30 -5.53 4.39 0.38
N LEU A 31 -4.85 3.67 -0.51
CA LEU A 31 -3.43 3.87 -0.81
C LEU A 31 -3.18 5.26 -1.39
N LEU A 32 -3.98 5.69 -2.37
CA LEU A 32 -3.83 7.01 -2.99
C LEU A 32 -4.03 8.17 -2.00
N ARG A 33 -4.84 7.99 -0.96
CA ARG A 33 -5.09 9.01 0.08
C ARG A 33 -4.05 9.02 1.19
N GLN A 34 -3.51 7.85 1.56
CA GLN A 34 -2.74 7.67 2.78
C GLN A 34 -1.24 7.48 2.53
N LEU A 35 -0.83 7.08 1.32
CA LEU A 35 0.58 6.96 1.03
C LEU A 35 1.24 8.34 1.01
N PRO A 36 2.40 8.51 1.67
CA PRO A 36 3.18 9.72 1.52
C PRO A 36 3.52 9.91 0.05
N LYS A 37 3.51 11.16 -0.43
CA LYS A 37 3.94 11.50 -1.79
C LYS A 37 5.44 11.26 -1.92
N ALA A 38 5.82 10.01 -2.08
CA ALA A 38 7.19 9.59 -2.31
C ALA A 38 7.48 9.74 -3.82
N PRO A 39 8.55 10.48 -4.19
CA PRO A 39 9.01 10.46 -5.57
C PRO A 39 9.44 9.03 -5.92
N GLY A 40 8.87 8.48 -7.00
CA GLY A 40 9.22 7.16 -7.52
C GLY A 40 8.19 6.04 -7.28
N LEU A 41 7.06 6.31 -6.63
CA LEU A 41 5.97 5.33 -6.54
C LEU A 41 4.98 5.53 -7.69
N GLU A 42 5.04 4.64 -8.67
CA GLU A 42 4.19 4.72 -9.85
C GLU A 42 2.77 4.20 -9.58
N VAL A 43 1.78 4.70 -10.31
CA VAL A 43 0.37 4.24 -10.18
C VAL A 43 0.27 2.72 -10.43
N ALA A 44 1.14 2.17 -11.28
CA ALA A 44 1.23 0.74 -11.53
C ALA A 44 1.69 -0.06 -10.30
N GLU A 45 2.61 0.48 -9.50
CA GLU A 45 3.06 -0.15 -8.25
C GLU A 45 1.97 -0.07 -7.18
N ILE A 46 1.29 1.08 -7.07
CA ILE A 46 0.15 1.23 -6.15
C ILE A 46 -0.94 0.20 -6.47
N ARG A 47 -1.21 -0.03 -7.77
CA ARG A 47 -2.14 -1.08 -8.22
C ARG A 47 -1.71 -2.47 -7.77
N LYS A 48 -0.44 -2.82 -7.94
CA LYS A 48 0.09 -4.13 -7.53
C LYS A 48 -0.06 -4.35 -6.03
N ILE A 49 0.27 -3.34 -5.22
CA ILE A 49 0.08 -3.36 -3.75
C ILE A 49 -1.40 -3.58 -3.41
N ALA A 50 -2.31 -2.89 -4.11
CA ALA A 50 -3.74 -3.03 -3.89
C ALA A 50 -4.26 -4.45 -4.21
N GLU A 51 -3.77 -5.05 -5.29
CA GLU A 51 -4.09 -6.43 -5.68
C GLU A 51 -3.62 -7.44 -4.63
N GLU A 52 -2.39 -7.29 -4.13
CA GLU A 52 -1.83 -8.15 -3.09
C GLU A 52 -2.61 -8.07 -1.77
N ILE A 53 -2.92 -6.85 -1.30
CA ILE A 53 -3.76 -6.65 -0.11
C ILE A 53 -5.17 -7.21 -0.33
N SER A 54 -5.75 -7.00 -1.52
CA SER A 54 -7.09 -7.49 -1.84
C SER A 54 -7.19 -9.01 -1.75
N VAL A 55 -6.13 -9.74 -2.11
CA VAL A 55 -6.06 -11.21 -1.94
C VAL A 55 -5.60 -11.65 -0.54
N GLY A 56 -5.43 -10.71 0.39
CA GLY A 56 -5.04 -10.97 1.78
C GLY A 56 -3.55 -11.27 1.96
N ARG A 57 -2.70 -10.92 0.99
CA ARG A 57 -1.25 -10.97 1.14
C ARG A 57 -0.74 -9.66 1.74
N ASP A 58 0.33 -9.76 2.52
CA ASP A 58 1.04 -8.59 2.99
C ASP A 58 2.10 -8.18 1.94
N PRO A 59 1.90 -7.08 1.20
CA PRO A 59 2.87 -6.60 0.21
C PRO A 59 4.11 -5.96 0.86
N SER A 60 4.11 -5.76 2.18
CA SER A 60 5.23 -5.13 2.89
C SER A 60 6.42 -6.08 3.09
N GLY A 61 6.25 -7.38 2.80
CA GLY A 61 7.37 -8.34 2.66
C GLY A 61 7.92 -8.95 3.94
N LEU A 62 7.15 -8.96 5.04
CA LEU A 62 7.48 -9.69 6.27
C LEU A 62 6.97 -11.14 6.25
#